data_AF-A0A842SST6-F1
#
_entry.id   AF-A0A842SST6-F1
#
_cell.length_a   1.000
_cell.length_b   1.000
_cell.length_c   1.000
_cell.angle_alpha   90.00
_cell.angle_beta   90.00
_cell.angle_gamma   90.00
#
_symmetry.space_group_name_H-M   'P 1'
#
loop_
_entity.id
_entity.type
_entity.pdbx_description
1 polymer ?
#
loop_
_entity_poly.entity_id
_entity_poly.type
_entity_poly.pdbx_seq_one_letter_code
_entity_poly.pdbx_strand_id
1 'polypeptide(L)'
;MADTIKKGEFVELDYTGKTKEEGVVFDTTVKKIADEAELGVQKDFKPLIVSAGEGHVLPGLDKQLVGATLGKHTFSVPTEEGFGKKSAKLLQLIPRKKFKEQNIQPVPGLEINVDDQVGVIRSVSGGRIIVDFNHPLASKDLVYEVDIKQKITDQATKVKALLAVMRIPFEDVTITEGKAVVTGTKQLPEEFIQLFSKDVVRLTGVQDLTFRKEEEKENKKV
;
A
#
# COMPACT_ATOMS: atom_id res chain seq x y z
N MET A 1 7.59 3.92 32.44
CA MET A 1 8.14 3.63 31.10
C MET A 1 7.09 4.10 30.09
N ALA A 2 7.48 4.78 29.01
CA ALA A 2 6.51 5.24 28.01
C ALA A 2 5.80 4.02 27.38
N ASP A 3 4.49 4.13 27.14
CA ASP A 3 3.74 3.09 26.42
C ASP A 3 4.16 3.11 24.95
N THR A 4 4.97 2.13 24.57
CA THR A 4 5.54 1.98 23.23
C THR A 4 4.76 0.94 22.44
N ILE A 5 4.79 1.06 21.12
CA ILE A 5 4.12 0.15 20.19
C ILE A 5 4.98 -1.11 20.05
N LYS A 6 4.38 -2.28 20.26
CA LYS A 6 5.06 -3.56 20.12
C LYS A 6 4.79 -4.16 18.74
N LYS A 7 5.68 -5.04 18.29
CA LYS A 7 5.44 -5.82 17.06
C LYS A 7 4.11 -6.56 17.15
N GLY A 8 3.32 -6.50 16.09
CA GLY A 8 1.98 -7.10 16.00
C GLY A 8 0.85 -6.22 16.57
N GLU A 9 1.16 -5.17 17.32
CA GLU A 9 0.13 -4.22 17.77
C GLU A 9 -0.38 -3.39 16.60
N PHE A 10 -1.69 -3.14 16.59
CA PHE A 10 -2.31 -2.30 15.58
C PHE A 10 -2.33 -0.85 16.04
N VAL A 11 -2.05 0.05 15.10
CA VAL A 11 -2.11 1.48 15.30
C VAL A 11 -2.86 2.15 14.16
N GLU A 12 -3.63 3.17 14.51
CA GLU A 12 -4.21 4.11 13.56
C GLU A 12 -3.27 5.29 13.42
N LEU A 13 -2.92 5.64 12.18
CA LEU A 13 -2.00 6.73 11.89
C LEU A 13 -2.39 7.52 10.66
N ASP A 14 -2.04 8.80 10.67
CA ASP A 14 -1.89 9.58 9.46
C ASP A 14 -0.42 9.57 9.02
N TYR A 15 -0.17 9.64 7.72
CA TYR A 15 1.19 9.84 7.22
C TYR A 15 1.24 10.75 5.99
N THR A 16 2.42 11.34 5.76
CA THR A 16 2.81 11.99 4.52
C THR A 16 4.22 11.55 4.14
N GLY A 17 4.35 10.89 2.99
CA GLY A 17 5.61 10.46 2.41
C GLY A 17 6.16 11.51 1.44
N LYS A 18 7.43 11.88 1.64
CA LYS A 18 8.17 12.87 0.84
C LYS A 18 9.49 12.29 0.38
N THR A 19 9.97 12.72 -0.79
CA THR A 19 11.37 12.48 -1.17
C THR A 19 12.28 13.32 -0.29
N LYS A 20 13.38 12.75 0.20
CA LYS A 20 14.28 13.43 1.15
C LYS A 20 15.03 14.60 0.51
N GLU A 21 15.42 14.46 -0.74
CA GLU A 21 16.22 15.46 -1.46
C GLU A 21 15.39 16.65 -1.93
N GLU A 22 14.24 16.39 -2.57
CA GLU A 22 13.44 17.40 -3.25
C GLU A 22 12.24 17.86 -2.40
N GLY A 23 11.92 17.16 -1.31
CA GLY A 23 10.75 17.45 -0.47
C GLY A 23 9.40 17.16 -1.14
N VAL A 24 9.42 16.55 -2.33
CA VAL A 24 8.21 16.26 -3.12
C VAL A 24 7.36 15.23 -2.40
N VAL A 25 6.12 15.62 -2.07
CA VAL A 25 5.09 14.72 -1.52
C VAL A 25 4.63 13.77 -2.62
N PHE A 26 4.66 12.47 -2.34
CA PHE A 26 4.23 11.44 -3.30
C PHE A 26 3.07 10.59 -2.79
N ASP A 27 2.81 10.58 -1.47
CA ASP A 27 1.70 9.85 -0.87
C ASP A 27 1.31 10.45 0.48
N THR A 28 0.02 10.43 0.82
CA THR A 28 -0.49 10.92 2.10
C THR A 28 -1.88 10.38 2.40
N THR A 29 -2.22 10.25 3.68
CA THR A 29 -3.60 9.99 4.16
C THR A 29 -4.38 11.29 4.37
N VAL A 30 -3.71 12.45 4.36
CA VAL A 30 -4.31 13.73 4.73
C VAL A 30 -4.79 14.45 3.48
N LYS A 31 -6.12 14.53 3.31
CA LYS A 31 -6.75 15.12 2.11
C LYS A 31 -6.20 16.49 1.74
N LYS A 32 -6.06 17.39 2.72
CA LYS A 32 -5.54 18.75 2.48
C LYS A 32 -4.15 18.75 1.84
N ILE A 33 -3.25 17.88 2.33
CA ILE A 33 -1.89 17.76 1.80
C ILE A 33 -1.93 17.15 0.40
N ALA A 34 -2.83 16.19 0.15
CA ALA A 34 -3.00 15.60 -1.17
C ALA A 34 -3.47 16.64 -2.20
N ASP A 35 -4.45 17.48 -1.83
CA ASP A 35 -4.96 18.56 -2.67
C ASP A 35 -3.85 19.58 -2.99
N GLU A 36 -3.06 19.98 -1.98
CA GLU A 36 -1.91 20.90 -2.14
C GLU A 36 -0.78 20.32 -3.01
N ALA A 37 -0.57 19.00 -2.95
CA ALA A 37 0.42 18.29 -3.74
C ALA A 37 -0.11 17.76 -5.08
N GLU A 38 -1.35 18.11 -5.45
CA GLU A 38 -2.03 17.67 -6.67
C GLU A 38 -2.05 16.14 -6.84
N LEU A 39 -2.10 15.41 -5.72
CA LEU A 39 -2.20 13.95 -5.72
C LEU A 39 -3.65 13.55 -6.06
N GLY A 40 -3.82 12.83 -7.16
CA GLY A 40 -5.12 12.56 -7.79
C GLY A 40 -6.27 12.15 -6.86
N VAL A 41 -7.49 12.49 -7.30
CA VAL A 41 -8.75 12.49 -6.51
C VAL A 41 -9.41 11.13 -6.23
N GLN A 42 -8.78 9.99 -6.55
CA GLN A 42 -9.41 8.65 -6.42
C GLN A 42 -9.04 7.88 -5.15
N LYS A 43 -8.55 8.55 -4.09
CA LYS A 43 -8.24 7.91 -2.80
C LYS A 43 -9.20 8.37 -1.71
N ASP A 44 -9.63 7.43 -0.87
CA ASP A 44 -10.21 7.72 0.43
C ASP A 44 -9.10 8.19 1.37
N PHE A 45 -9.02 9.51 1.58
CA PHE A 45 -8.07 10.14 2.51
C PHE A 45 -8.56 10.00 3.95
N LYS A 46 -8.32 8.82 4.52
CA LYS A 46 -8.62 8.48 5.92
C LYS A 46 -7.39 7.92 6.62
N PRO A 47 -7.32 8.00 7.96
CA PRO A 47 -6.24 7.36 8.72
C PRO A 47 -6.08 5.89 8.34
N LEU A 48 -4.83 5.46 8.25
CA LEU A 48 -4.49 4.08 7.94
C LEU A 48 -4.34 3.30 9.25
N ILE A 49 -4.90 2.09 9.28
CA ILE A 49 -4.72 1.17 10.41
C ILE A 49 -3.77 0.05 9.97
N VAL A 50 -2.64 -0.10 10.67
CA VAL A 50 -1.59 -1.07 10.34
C VAL A 50 -1.13 -1.82 11.57
N SER A 51 -0.57 -3.03 11.38
CA SER A 51 0.09 -3.78 12.44
C SER A 51 1.60 -3.54 12.32
N ALA A 52 2.22 -3.07 13.40
CA ALA A 52 3.63 -2.70 13.38
C ALA A 52 4.53 -3.92 13.25
N GLY A 53 5.46 -3.91 12.30
CA GLY A 53 6.44 -4.97 12.09
C GLY A 53 5.91 -6.19 11.31
N GLU A 54 4.77 -6.05 10.63
CA GLU A 54 4.10 -7.10 9.85
C GLU A 54 4.10 -6.82 8.33
N GLY A 55 4.84 -5.81 7.88
CA GLY A 55 5.04 -5.54 6.45
C GLY A 55 3.86 -4.91 5.72
N HIS A 56 2.95 -4.24 6.45
CA HIS A 56 1.79 -3.56 5.85
C HIS A 56 2.16 -2.24 5.16
N VAL A 57 3.34 -1.69 5.46
CA VAL A 57 3.89 -0.46 4.89
C VAL A 57 5.35 -0.69 4.48
N LEU A 58 6.01 0.33 3.91
CA LEU A 58 7.41 0.21 3.51
C LEU A 58 8.30 -0.31 4.66
N PRO A 59 9.25 -1.22 4.40
CA PRO A 59 10.05 -1.86 5.44
C PRO A 59 10.71 -0.89 6.43
N GLY A 60 11.23 0.23 5.94
CA GLY A 60 11.90 1.20 6.81
C GLY A 60 10.92 1.96 7.72
N LEU A 61 9.70 2.20 7.25
CA LEU A 61 8.64 2.78 8.07
C LEU A 61 8.14 1.76 9.10
N ASP A 62 7.87 0.54 8.65
CA ASP A 62 7.30 -0.53 9.48
C ASP A 62 8.20 -0.88 10.68
N LYS A 63 9.53 -0.94 10.45
CA LYS A 63 10.52 -1.13 11.52
C LYS A 63 10.50 -0.01 12.55
N GLN A 64 10.34 1.24 12.11
CA GLN A 64 10.38 2.41 12.98
C GLN A 64 9.09 2.61 13.79
N LEU A 65 7.96 2.03 13.34
CA LEU A 65 6.73 1.98 14.13
C LEU A 65 6.90 1.13 15.40
N VAL A 66 7.71 0.07 15.34
CA VAL A 66 8.01 -0.76 16.51
C VAL A 66 8.89 0.01 17.48
N GLY A 67 8.42 0.20 18.70
CA GLY A 67 9.08 0.98 19.74
C GLY A 67 8.71 2.47 19.74
N ALA A 68 7.98 2.96 18.74
CA ALA A 68 7.47 4.33 18.74
C ALA A 68 6.35 4.52 19.78
N THR A 69 6.11 5.76 20.19
CA THR A 69 5.00 6.15 21.07
C THR A 69 3.88 6.79 20.27
N LEU A 70 2.72 7.02 20.88
CA LEU A 70 1.68 7.85 20.24
C LEU A 70 2.19 9.28 19.95
N GLY A 71 1.57 9.93 18.97
CA GLY A 71 1.87 11.29 18.53
C GLY A 71 2.69 11.36 17.24
N LYS A 72 3.30 12.54 17.03
CA LYS A 72 4.00 12.88 15.78
C LYS A 72 5.44 12.40 15.77
N HIS A 73 5.84 11.82 14.65
CA HIS A 73 7.20 11.34 14.37
C HIS A 73 7.63 11.73 12.96
N THR A 74 8.93 11.85 12.77
CA THR A 74 9.55 11.97 11.45
C THR A 74 10.50 10.79 11.27
N PHE A 75 10.19 9.90 10.34
CA PHE A 75 10.96 8.70 10.06
C PHE A 75 11.72 8.86 8.74
N SER A 76 13.00 8.50 8.75
CA SER A 76 13.81 8.45 7.53
C SER A 76 13.80 7.03 6.99
N VAL A 77 13.47 6.86 5.72
CA VAL A 77 13.45 5.56 5.04
C VAL A 77 14.54 5.59 3.96
N PRO A 78 15.69 4.94 4.20
CA PRO A 78 16.74 4.87 3.19
C PRO A 78 16.26 4.09 1.98
N THR A 79 16.89 4.36 0.83
CA THR A 79 16.58 3.74 -0.46
C THR A 79 16.36 2.22 -0.37
N GLU A 80 17.22 1.49 0.33
CA GLU A 80 17.17 0.03 0.48
C GLU A 80 15.93 -0.49 1.22
N GLU A 81 15.34 0.36 2.08
CA GLU A 81 14.16 0.02 2.88
C GLU A 81 12.87 0.70 2.38
N GLY A 82 12.96 1.43 1.26
CA GLY A 82 11.85 2.04 0.54
C GLY A 82 11.56 1.30 -0.77
N PHE A 83 11.70 2.01 -1.90
CA PHE A 83 11.44 1.45 -3.23
C PHE A 83 12.65 0.75 -3.86
N GLY A 84 13.75 0.61 -3.11
CA GLY A 84 14.96 -0.06 -3.56
C GLY A 84 15.79 0.78 -4.54
N LYS A 85 16.94 0.21 -4.94
CA LYS A 85 17.83 0.82 -5.92
C LYS A 85 17.30 0.58 -7.34
N LYS A 86 17.60 1.54 -8.22
CA LYS A 86 17.38 1.35 -9.66
C LYS A 86 18.21 0.16 -10.13
N SER A 87 17.58 -0.70 -10.89
CA SER A 87 18.19 -1.84 -11.54
C SER A 87 18.50 -1.51 -13.00
N ALA A 88 19.75 -1.70 -13.40
CA ALA A 88 20.15 -1.61 -14.81
C ALA A 88 19.40 -2.64 -15.68
N LYS A 89 18.90 -3.74 -15.10
CA LYS A 89 18.09 -4.73 -15.81
C LYS A 89 16.71 -4.20 -16.22
N LEU A 90 16.23 -3.14 -15.56
CA LEU A 90 14.98 -2.46 -15.88
C LEU A 90 15.18 -1.30 -16.87
N LEU A 91 16.42 -1.07 -17.33
CA LEU A 91 16.69 -0.23 -18.49
C LEU A 91 16.67 -1.11 -19.74
N GLN A 92 15.65 -0.96 -20.57
CA GLN A 92 15.50 -1.77 -21.77
C GLN A 92 15.80 -0.97 -23.04
N LEU A 93 16.45 -1.65 -23.99
CA LEU A 93 16.71 -1.14 -25.33
C LEU A 93 15.61 -1.61 -26.28
N ILE A 94 14.75 -0.70 -26.69
CA ILE A 94 13.64 -1.00 -27.59
C ILE A 94 13.94 -0.42 -28.99
N PRO A 95 13.77 -1.21 -30.08
CA PRO A 95 13.97 -0.71 -31.43
C PRO A 95 13.01 0.43 -31.78
N ARG A 96 13.50 1.50 -32.41
CA ARG A 96 12.66 2.64 -32.86
C ARG A 96 11.53 2.23 -33.79
N LYS A 97 11.67 1.10 -34.51
CA LYS A 97 10.62 0.53 -35.35
C LYS A 97 9.33 0.25 -34.56
N LYS A 98 9.44 -0.26 -33.33
CA LYS A 98 8.28 -0.58 -32.48
C LYS A 98 7.44 0.65 -32.15
N PHE A 99 8.08 1.78 -31.88
CA PHE A 99 7.39 3.05 -31.65
C PHE A 99 6.72 3.57 -32.92
N LYS A 100 7.39 3.47 -34.07
CA LYS A 100 6.79 3.83 -35.37
C LYS A 100 5.57 2.96 -35.72
N GLU A 101 5.63 1.66 -35.47
CA GLU A 101 4.51 0.72 -35.68
C GLU A 101 3.28 1.12 -34.86
N GLN A 102 3.47 1.79 -33.72
CA GLN A 102 2.41 2.30 -32.84
C GLN A 102 2.10 3.79 -33.05
N ASN A 103 2.68 4.44 -34.07
CA ASN A 103 2.58 5.89 -34.32
C ASN A 103 3.00 6.77 -33.12
N ILE A 104 3.91 6.27 -32.27
CA ILE A 104 4.46 7.00 -31.14
C ILE A 104 5.73 7.73 -31.59
N GLN A 105 5.81 9.03 -31.33
CA GLN A 105 7.04 9.81 -31.48
C GLN A 105 7.83 9.77 -30.16
N PRO A 106 8.91 8.99 -30.07
CA PRO A 106 9.67 8.85 -28.83
C PRO A 106 10.48 10.13 -28.56
N VAL A 107 10.32 10.69 -27.36
CA VAL A 107 11.12 11.81 -26.85
C VAL A 107 11.55 11.52 -25.42
N PRO A 108 12.75 11.94 -24.98
CA PRO A 108 13.15 11.82 -23.57
C PRO A 108 12.11 12.43 -22.62
N GLY A 109 11.80 11.73 -21.54
CA GLY A 109 10.78 12.10 -20.57
C GLY A 109 9.38 11.59 -20.88
N LEU A 110 9.10 11.12 -22.11
CA LEU A 110 7.80 10.54 -22.44
C LEU A 110 7.57 9.24 -21.65
N GLU A 111 6.43 9.17 -20.97
CA GLU A 111 5.94 7.94 -20.35
C GLU A 111 5.26 7.07 -21.40
N ILE A 112 5.55 5.78 -21.37
CA ILE A 112 4.95 4.77 -22.24
C ILE A 112 4.46 3.60 -21.38
N ASN A 113 3.43 2.91 -21.85
CA ASN A 113 3.00 1.65 -21.27
C ASN A 113 3.38 0.51 -22.23
N VAL A 114 4.14 -0.46 -21.74
CA VAL A 114 4.56 -1.66 -22.47
C VAL A 114 4.19 -2.87 -21.62
N ASP A 115 3.29 -3.71 -22.10
CA ASP A 115 2.82 -4.92 -21.39
C ASP A 115 2.40 -4.63 -19.93
N ASP A 116 1.58 -3.59 -19.75
CA ASP A 116 1.10 -3.08 -18.46
C ASP A 116 2.20 -2.54 -17.51
N GLN A 117 3.43 -2.37 -18.02
CA GLN A 117 4.52 -1.71 -17.32
C GLN A 117 4.70 -0.28 -17.83
N VAL A 118 4.57 0.68 -16.92
CA VAL A 118 4.88 2.08 -17.19
C VAL A 118 6.40 2.25 -17.21
N GLY A 119 6.93 2.81 -18.29
CA GLY A 119 8.33 3.12 -18.46
C GLY A 119 8.54 4.54 -18.98
N VAL A 120 9.68 5.14 -18.67
CA VAL A 120 10.03 6.50 -19.09
C VAL A 120 11.15 6.44 -20.13
N ILE A 121 10.96 7.09 -21.28
CA ILE A 121 12.02 7.19 -22.28
C ILE A 121 13.18 8.03 -21.73
N ARG A 122 14.38 7.45 -21.67
CA ARG A 122 15.60 8.14 -21.20
C ARG A 122 16.42 8.72 -22.34
N SER A 123 16.54 8.00 -23.45
CA SER A 123 17.28 8.48 -24.62
C SER A 123 16.73 7.91 -25.92
N VAL A 124 16.96 8.67 -27.00
CA VAL A 124 16.62 8.28 -28.36
C VAL A 124 17.89 8.46 -29.20
N SER A 125 18.53 7.37 -29.62
CA SER A 125 19.81 7.44 -30.32
C SER A 125 20.02 6.24 -31.25
N GLY A 126 20.58 6.46 -32.45
CA GLY A 126 21.04 5.37 -33.31
C GLY A 126 19.99 4.29 -33.62
N GLY A 127 18.72 4.67 -33.79
CA GLY A 127 17.63 3.73 -34.07
C GLY A 127 17.17 2.87 -32.89
N ARG A 128 17.75 3.05 -31.69
CA ARG A 128 17.36 2.40 -30.44
C ARG A 128 16.88 3.45 -29.44
N ILE A 129 15.98 3.05 -28.56
CA ILE A 129 15.40 3.91 -27.52
C ILE A 129 15.62 3.20 -26.19
N ILE A 130 16.16 3.92 -25.22
CA ILE A 130 16.32 3.41 -23.86
C ILE A 130 15.08 3.81 -23.07
N VAL A 131 14.40 2.81 -22.51
CA VAL A 131 13.22 2.98 -21.65
C VAL A 131 13.57 2.50 -20.25
N ASP A 132 13.27 3.32 -19.25
CA ASP A 132 13.47 3.04 -17.83
C ASP A 132 12.17 2.60 -17.18
N PHE A 133 12.10 1.32 -16.82
CA PHE A 133 10.98 0.68 -16.13
C PHE A 133 11.18 0.59 -14.61
N ASN A 134 12.18 1.28 -14.05
CA ASN A 134 12.32 1.35 -12.60
C ASN A 134 11.15 2.12 -11.98
N HIS A 135 10.80 1.79 -10.74
CA HIS A 135 9.85 2.57 -9.97
C HIS A 135 10.28 4.06 -9.92
N PRO A 136 9.36 5.04 -10.07
CA PRO A 136 9.71 6.47 -10.10
C PRO A 136 10.50 6.96 -8.88
N LEU A 137 10.26 6.33 -7.73
CA LEU A 137 10.92 6.62 -6.44
C LEU A 137 12.13 5.70 -6.14
N ALA A 138 12.53 4.82 -7.06
CA ALA A 138 13.72 3.99 -6.88
C ALA A 138 14.99 4.84 -6.82
N SER A 139 15.93 4.47 -5.95
CA SER A 139 17.14 5.23 -5.59
C SER A 139 16.88 6.57 -4.91
N LYS A 140 15.68 6.81 -4.39
CA LYS A 140 15.39 7.98 -3.56
C LYS A 140 15.30 7.57 -2.09
N ASP A 141 16.01 8.30 -1.24
CA ASP A 141 15.72 8.30 0.19
C ASP A 141 14.41 9.04 0.44
N LEU A 142 13.64 8.57 1.42
CA LEU A 142 12.32 9.10 1.72
C LEU A 142 12.26 9.58 3.17
N VAL A 143 11.34 10.50 3.43
CA VAL A 143 10.98 10.96 4.77
C VAL A 143 9.47 10.78 4.93
N TYR A 144 9.07 10.20 6.05
CA TYR A 144 7.68 10.04 6.44
C TYR A 144 7.40 10.89 7.68
N GLU A 145 6.48 11.83 7.54
CA GLU A 145 5.85 12.51 8.67
C GLU A 145 4.64 11.68 9.08
N VAL A 146 4.63 11.15 10.30
CA VAL A 146 3.62 10.21 10.80
C VAL A 146 3.00 10.76 12.07
N ASP A 147 1.69 10.67 12.20
CA ASP A 147 0.97 11.00 13.43
C ASP A 147 0.20 9.76 13.90
N ILE A 148 0.75 9.07 14.90
CA ILE A 148 0.19 7.85 15.46
C ILE A 148 -0.89 8.24 16.48
N LYS A 149 -2.15 8.03 16.11
CA LYS A 149 -3.31 8.54 16.84
C LYS A 149 -3.62 7.69 18.06
N GLN A 150 -3.72 6.38 17.87
CA GLN A 150 -4.16 5.45 18.90
C GLN A 150 -3.76 4.00 18.59
N LYS A 151 -3.71 3.17 19.63
CA LYS A 151 -3.63 1.71 19.50
C LYS A 151 -5.02 1.14 19.26
N ILE A 152 -5.13 0.20 18.33
CA ILE A 152 -6.39 -0.48 18.03
C ILE A 152 -6.42 -1.82 18.75
N THR A 153 -7.42 -2.01 19.61
CA THR A 153 -7.63 -3.24 20.38
C THR A 153 -8.83 -4.04 19.88
N ASP A 154 -9.83 -3.37 19.32
CA ASP A 154 -11.05 -3.98 18.79
C ASP A 154 -10.76 -5.01 17.67
N GLN A 155 -11.27 -6.23 17.84
CA GLN A 155 -10.97 -7.34 16.94
C GLN A 155 -11.56 -7.12 15.54
N ALA A 156 -12.80 -6.64 15.45
CA ALA A 156 -13.47 -6.41 14.16
C ALA A 156 -12.69 -5.38 13.33
N THR A 157 -12.25 -4.29 13.97
CA THR A 157 -11.46 -3.23 13.34
C THR A 157 -10.10 -3.75 12.85
N LYS A 158 -9.41 -4.59 13.64
CA LYS A 158 -8.15 -5.21 13.20
C LYS A 158 -8.35 -6.11 11.98
N VAL A 159 -9.42 -6.92 11.96
CA VAL A 159 -9.74 -7.78 10.81
C VAL A 159 -10.06 -6.92 9.58
N LYS A 160 -10.88 -5.87 9.72
CA LYS A 160 -11.18 -4.90 8.65
C LYS A 160 -9.90 -4.25 8.10
N ALA A 161 -8.97 -3.89 8.98
CA ALA A 161 -7.68 -3.32 8.58
C ALA A 161 -6.83 -4.31 7.77
N LEU A 162 -6.73 -5.57 8.19
CA LEU A 162 -6.00 -6.61 7.44
C LEU A 162 -6.60 -6.86 6.06
N LEU A 163 -7.93 -6.92 5.95
CA LEU A 163 -8.63 -7.03 4.66
C LEU A 163 -8.32 -5.83 3.76
N ALA A 164 -8.33 -4.61 4.32
CA ALA A 164 -8.04 -3.39 3.58
C ALA A 164 -6.59 -3.33 3.07
N VAL A 165 -5.61 -3.72 3.90
CA VAL A 165 -4.18 -3.80 3.50
C VAL A 165 -4.01 -4.75 2.31
N MET A 166 -4.71 -5.89 2.33
CA MET A 166 -4.68 -6.88 1.26
C MET A 166 -5.58 -6.52 0.06
N ARG A 167 -6.28 -5.39 0.11
CA ARG A 167 -7.28 -4.94 -0.89
C ARG A 167 -8.36 -6.00 -1.16
N ILE A 168 -8.74 -6.75 -0.13
CA ILE A 168 -9.84 -7.71 -0.19
C ILE A 168 -11.13 -6.93 0.01
N PRO A 169 -12.06 -6.91 -0.97
CA PRO A 169 -13.35 -6.25 -0.79
C PRO A 169 -14.20 -7.01 0.23
N PHE A 170 -14.85 -6.27 1.11
CA PHE A 170 -15.81 -6.78 2.09
C PHE A 170 -16.91 -5.74 2.32
N GLU A 171 -18.08 -6.20 2.73
CA GLU A 171 -19.19 -5.33 3.15
C GLU A 171 -19.15 -5.10 4.66
N ASP A 172 -19.02 -6.19 5.42
CA ASP A 172 -18.93 -6.11 6.87
C ASP A 172 -18.09 -7.24 7.46
N VAL A 173 -17.65 -7.02 8.70
CA VAL A 173 -16.99 -8.02 9.54
C VAL A 173 -17.67 -8.01 10.89
N THR A 174 -18.20 -9.16 11.28
CA THR A 174 -18.82 -9.39 12.59
C THR A 174 -17.99 -10.38 13.40
N ILE A 175 -17.96 -10.18 14.71
CA ILE A 175 -17.31 -11.09 15.65
C ILE A 175 -18.38 -11.72 16.53
N THR A 176 -18.52 -13.04 16.47
CA THR A 176 -19.46 -13.80 17.31
C THR A 176 -18.70 -14.92 18.02
N GLU A 177 -18.74 -14.94 19.35
CA GLU A 177 -18.03 -15.94 20.17
C GLU A 177 -16.54 -16.07 19.82
N GLY A 178 -15.89 -14.94 19.49
CA GLY A 178 -14.49 -14.89 19.09
C GLY A 178 -14.20 -15.36 17.66
N LYS A 179 -15.21 -15.74 16.87
CA LYS A 179 -15.07 -16.07 15.45
C LYS A 179 -15.38 -14.86 14.58
N ALA A 180 -14.51 -14.57 13.63
CA ALA A 180 -14.72 -13.52 12.64
C ALA A 180 -15.49 -14.05 11.42
N VAL A 181 -16.54 -13.33 11.04
CA VAL A 181 -17.31 -13.60 9.84
C VAL A 181 -17.20 -12.39 8.92
N VAL A 182 -16.58 -12.58 7.76
CA VAL A 182 -16.45 -11.56 6.70
C VAL A 182 -17.54 -11.81 5.67
N THR A 183 -18.37 -10.80 5.45
CA THR A 183 -19.44 -10.85 4.44
C THR A 183 -19.00 -10.10 3.17
N GLY A 184 -19.18 -10.69 1.99
CA GLY A 184 -18.90 -10.02 0.72
C GLY A 184 -18.98 -10.92 -0.53
N THR A 185 -18.65 -10.33 -1.68
CA THR A 185 -19.04 -10.82 -3.02
C THR A 185 -18.01 -11.66 -3.77
N LYS A 186 -16.85 -12.01 -3.20
CA LYS A 186 -15.81 -12.76 -3.92
C LYS A 186 -15.41 -14.06 -3.22
N GLN A 187 -15.51 -15.18 -3.94
CA GLN A 187 -14.87 -16.43 -3.53
C GLN A 187 -13.35 -16.28 -3.67
N LEU A 188 -12.66 -16.32 -2.54
CA LEU A 188 -11.20 -16.43 -2.50
C LEU A 188 -10.82 -17.91 -2.57
N PRO A 189 -9.68 -18.27 -3.19
CA PRO A 189 -9.19 -19.65 -3.20
C PRO A 189 -8.99 -20.18 -1.78
N GLU A 190 -9.29 -21.46 -1.53
CA GLU A 190 -9.19 -22.04 -0.18
C GLU A 190 -7.79 -21.96 0.43
N GLU A 191 -6.74 -22.20 -0.37
CA GLU A 191 -5.35 -22.07 0.07
C GLU A 191 -5.03 -20.65 0.57
N PHE A 192 -5.56 -19.64 -0.12
CA PHE A 192 -5.42 -18.25 0.27
C PHE A 192 -6.15 -17.97 1.59
N ILE A 193 -7.39 -18.46 1.73
CA ILE A 193 -8.16 -18.34 2.97
C ILE A 193 -7.40 -18.98 4.13
N GLN A 194 -6.87 -20.19 3.97
CA GLN A 194 -6.14 -20.87 5.04
C GLN A 194 -4.88 -20.10 5.48
N LEU A 195 -4.10 -19.56 4.53
CA LEU A 195 -2.93 -18.77 4.84
C LEU A 195 -3.33 -17.46 5.55
N PHE A 196 -4.30 -16.74 4.98
CA PHE A 196 -4.77 -15.47 5.52
C PHE A 196 -5.41 -15.62 6.91
N SER A 197 -6.21 -16.68 7.14
CA SER A 197 -6.83 -16.97 8.43
C SER A 197 -5.79 -17.17 9.53
N LYS A 198 -4.62 -17.77 9.24
CA LYS A 198 -3.54 -17.91 10.23
C LYS A 198 -3.02 -16.56 10.69
N ASP A 199 -2.77 -15.64 9.76
CA ASP A 199 -2.30 -14.29 10.10
C ASP A 199 -3.38 -13.48 10.82
N VAL A 200 -4.64 -13.59 10.39
CA VAL A 200 -5.76 -12.94 11.07
C VAL A 200 -5.90 -13.43 12.51
N VAL A 201 -5.90 -14.74 12.75
CA VAL A 201 -5.97 -15.31 14.11
C VAL A 201 -4.79 -14.82 14.97
N ARG A 202 -3.57 -14.91 14.44
CA ARG A 202 -2.35 -14.49 15.14
C ARG A 202 -2.35 -13.00 15.52
N LEU A 203 -2.77 -12.12 14.60
CA LEU A 203 -2.64 -10.68 14.75
C LEU A 203 -3.85 -10.03 15.46
N THR A 204 -5.04 -10.58 15.27
CA THR A 204 -6.28 -9.99 15.80
C THR A 204 -6.75 -10.65 17.10
N GLY A 205 -6.31 -11.89 17.36
CA GLY A 205 -6.74 -12.68 18.51
C GLY A 205 -8.12 -13.30 18.36
N VAL A 206 -8.73 -13.25 17.17
CA VAL A 206 -9.93 -14.05 16.87
C VAL A 206 -9.55 -15.53 16.81
N GLN A 207 -10.50 -16.41 17.09
CA GLN A 207 -10.27 -17.86 17.12
C GLN A 207 -10.28 -18.48 15.72
N ASP A 208 -11.08 -17.91 14.82
CA ASP A 208 -11.27 -18.41 13.46
C ASP A 208 -11.76 -17.29 12.54
N LEU A 209 -11.61 -17.48 11.23
CA LEU A 209 -12.05 -16.57 10.19
C LEU A 209 -12.82 -17.34 9.13
N THR A 210 -14.05 -16.89 8.87
CA THR A 210 -14.91 -17.45 7.81
C THR A 210 -15.37 -16.35 6.86
N PHE A 211 -15.45 -16.70 5.58
CA PHE A 211 -16.02 -15.84 4.55
C PHE A 211 -17.43 -16.35 4.21
N ARG A 212 -18.41 -15.46 4.19
CA ARG A 212 -19.78 -15.77 3.76
C ARG A 212 -20.15 -14.90 2.57
N LYS A 213 -20.92 -15.47 1.64
CA LYS A 213 -21.60 -14.69 0.61
C LYS A 213 -22.71 -13.87 1.26
N GLU A 214 -22.99 -12.70 0.70
CA GLU A 214 -24.23 -11.99 1.02
C GLU A 214 -25.40 -12.93 0.69
N GLU A 215 -26.21 -13.30 1.68
CA GLU A 215 -27.50 -13.93 1.40
C GLU A 215 -28.37 -12.86 0.72
N GLU A 216 -28.95 -13.17 -0.45
CA GLU A 216 -29.94 -12.31 -1.08
C GLU A 216 -30.98 -11.96 -0.01
N LYS A 217 -31.03 -10.68 0.41
CA LYS A 217 -32.05 -10.19 1.32
C LYS A 217 -33.40 -10.57 0.73
N GLU A 218 -34.02 -11.60 1.30
CA GLU A 218 -35.33 -12.06 0.94
C GLU A 218 -36.28 -10.88 1.13
N ASN A 219 -36.64 -10.24 0.02
CA ASN A 219 -37.60 -9.15 -0.04
C ASN A 219 -38.96 -9.71 0.41
N LYS A 220 -39.21 -9.76 1.72
CA LYS A 220 -40.56 -9.84 2.26
C LYS A 220 -41.26 -8.52 2.00
N LYS A 221 -41.71 -8.34 0.75
CA LYS A 221 -42.84 -7.47 0.44
C LYS A 221 -44.06 -8.12 1.09
N VAL A 222 -44.55 -7.48 2.14
CA VAL A 222 -45.96 -7.58 2.56
C VAL A 222 -46.67 -6.38 1.94
#